data_AF-A0A4R3LVD0-F1
#
_entry.id   AF-A0A4R3LVD0-F1
#
_cell.length_a   1.000
_cell.length_b   1.000
_cell.length_c   1.000
_cell.angle_alpha   90.00
_cell.angle_beta   90.00
_cell.angle_gamma   90.00
#
_symmetry.space_group_name_H-M   'P 1'
#
loop_
_entity.id
_entity.type
_entity.pdbx_description
1 polymer ?
#
loop_
_entity_poly.entity_id
_entity_poly.type
_entity_poly.pdbx_seq_one_letter_code
_entity_poly.pdbx_strand_id
1 'polypeptide(L)'
;AASVSTSVRKSRHPMNHTGVALGIPLLKHALRLGIDGDALMLEAATAPPPRVLDLLGRHKAGVIALLRPANDGWSGEDWLAFFDERAGIAEFDGGLSREQAEVRAFDCCVVEWLNRNPVRSPSGRCVGCGGSEHANDKLLPFGTEPTGHAWLHSRCWPAWHAARQAEAIAALAAMGIDQLRTNQ
;
A
#
# COMPACT_ATOMS: atom_id res chain seq x y z
N ALA A 1 29.85 17.89 2.13
CA ALA A 1 29.04 19.11 2.03
C ALA A 1 27.88 18.82 1.08
N ALA A 2 26.68 18.63 1.59
CA ALA A 2 25.48 18.38 0.78
C ALA A 2 24.59 19.63 0.91
N SER A 3 24.45 20.36 -0.20
CA SER A 3 23.66 21.59 -0.26
C SER A 3 22.18 21.23 -0.32
N VAL A 4 21.40 21.72 0.66
CA VAL A 4 19.94 21.68 0.62
C VAL A 4 19.48 22.86 -0.24
N SER A 5 19.02 22.57 -1.46
CA SER A 5 18.43 23.60 -2.33
C SER A 5 17.03 23.95 -1.84
N THR A 6 16.89 25.10 -1.20
CA THR A 6 15.60 25.74 -0.95
C THR A 6 15.17 26.50 -2.20
N SER A 7 14.22 25.97 -2.96
CA SER A 7 13.55 26.73 -4.03
C SER A 7 12.14 27.06 -3.60
N VAL A 8 11.92 28.33 -3.25
CA VAL A 8 10.58 28.88 -3.07
C VAL A 8 10.09 29.32 -4.45
N ARG A 9 9.29 28.50 -5.13
CA ARG A 9 8.58 28.93 -6.35
C ARG A 9 7.20 29.45 -5.97
N LYS A 10 6.96 30.73 -6.20
CA LYS A 10 5.61 31.30 -6.25
C LYS A 10 5.06 31.04 -7.66
N SER A 11 4.34 29.94 -7.87
CA SER A 11 3.65 29.71 -9.14
C SER A 11 2.31 30.45 -9.15
N ARG A 12 2.13 31.35 -10.13
CA ARG A 12 0.83 31.92 -10.51
C ARG A 12 0.32 31.15 -11.74
N HIS A 13 -0.27 29.97 -11.56
CA HIS A 13 -1.32 29.33 -12.40
C HIS A 13 -1.57 27.89 -11.91
N PRO A 14 -2.78 27.34 -12.11
CA PRO A 14 -3.31 26.22 -11.32
C PRO A 14 -2.67 24.90 -11.76
N MET A 15 -2.09 24.16 -10.81
CA MET A 15 -1.67 22.77 -11.00
C MET A 15 -2.51 21.88 -10.10
N ASN A 16 -2.99 20.80 -10.70
CA ASN A 16 -3.93 19.84 -10.15
C ASN A 16 -3.33 19.19 -8.90
N HIS A 17 -4.04 19.35 -7.79
CA HIS A 17 -3.64 18.88 -6.46
C HIS A 17 -4.34 17.56 -6.17
N THR A 18 -3.64 16.44 -6.31
CA THR A 18 -3.95 15.19 -5.60
C THR A 18 -2.89 15.00 -4.51
N GLY A 19 -3.01 15.83 -3.46
CA GLY A 19 -2.20 15.73 -2.26
C GLY A 19 -3.08 15.26 -1.10
N VAL A 20 -2.90 14.01 -0.68
CA VAL A 20 -3.58 13.44 0.48
C VAL A 20 -3.13 14.19 1.75
N ALA A 21 -4.08 14.85 2.43
CA ALA A 21 -3.83 15.54 3.68
C ALA A 21 -4.08 14.59 4.87
N LEU A 22 -3.11 13.76 5.22
CA LEU A 22 -3.12 13.05 6.50
C LEU A 22 -2.59 13.99 7.60
N GLY A 23 -3.51 14.69 8.25
CA GLY A 23 -3.23 15.58 9.38
C GLY A 23 -3.01 14.79 10.68
N ILE A 24 -1.77 14.44 11.00
CA ILE A 24 -1.41 14.03 12.37
C ILE A 24 -1.20 15.32 13.19
N PRO A 25 -2.00 15.60 14.25
CA PRO A 25 -1.92 16.86 14.98
C PRO A 25 -0.75 16.82 15.97
N LEU A 26 0.47 16.99 15.48
CA LEU A 26 1.62 17.31 16.34
C LEU A 26 1.76 18.83 16.43
N LEU A 27 1.19 19.38 17.50
CA LEU A 27 1.51 20.69 18.11
C LEU A 27 1.23 21.95 17.25
N LYS A 28 0.07 22.60 17.47
CA LYS A 28 -0.26 24.04 17.19
C LYS A 28 0.16 24.68 15.85
N HIS A 29 0.72 23.91 14.93
CA HIS A 29 1.19 24.30 13.62
C HIS A 29 0.66 23.24 12.66
N ALA A 30 -0.15 23.64 11.69
CA ALA A 30 -0.59 22.76 10.63
C ALA A 30 0.61 22.42 9.74
N LEU A 31 1.37 21.41 10.13
CA LEU A 31 2.44 20.81 9.35
C LEU A 31 1.86 19.64 8.57
N ARG A 32 1.87 19.73 7.24
CA ARG A 32 1.54 18.63 6.33
C ARG A 32 2.83 18.04 5.78
N LEU A 33 2.87 16.72 5.71
CA LEU A 33 3.97 15.97 5.13
C LEU A 33 3.50 15.32 3.83
N GLY A 34 4.36 15.31 2.82
CA GLY A 34 4.14 14.65 1.54
C GLY A 34 5.41 14.00 1.03
N ILE A 35 5.33 13.27 -0.08
CA ILE A 35 6.48 12.65 -0.74
C ILE A 35 6.60 13.19 -2.16
N ASP A 36 7.83 13.50 -2.57
CA ASP A 36 8.22 13.74 -3.97
C ASP A 36 9.41 12.84 -4.31
N GLY A 37 9.15 11.70 -4.96
CA GLY A 37 10.15 10.64 -5.17
C GLY A 37 10.74 10.10 -3.86
N ASP A 38 12.03 10.37 -3.62
CA ASP A 38 12.73 10.04 -2.37
C ASP A 38 12.91 11.26 -1.43
N ALA A 39 12.21 12.35 -1.72
CA ALA A 39 12.17 13.54 -0.87
C ALA A 39 10.92 13.56 0.02
N LEU A 40 11.12 14.01 1.26
CA LEU A 40 10.02 14.35 2.17
C LEU A 40 9.71 15.82 1.95
N MET A 41 8.47 16.12 1.55
CA MET A 41 7.95 17.48 1.43
C MET A 41 7.26 17.90 2.73
N LEU A 42 7.46 19.17 3.11
CA LEU A 42 6.86 19.75 4.29
C LEU A 42 6.13 21.03 3.88
N GLU A 43 4.83 21.11 4.18
CA GLU A 43 4.05 22.33 4.08
C GLU A 43 3.65 22.77 5.47
N ALA A 44 3.95 24.02 5.83
CA ALA A 44 3.55 24.56 7.13
C ALA A 44 3.18 26.04 6.99
N ALA A 45 2.14 26.45 7.73
CA ALA A 45 1.73 27.86 7.81
C ALA A 45 2.81 28.78 8.44
N THR A 46 3.76 28.19 9.17
CA THR A 46 4.91 28.89 9.75
C THR A 46 6.12 27.95 9.71
N ALA A 47 7.33 28.50 9.56
CA ALA A 47 8.54 27.70 9.50
C ALA A 47 8.65 26.76 10.72
N PRO A 48 8.79 25.43 10.53
CA PRO A 48 8.93 24.51 11.64
C PRO A 48 10.20 24.79 12.46
N PRO A 49 10.18 24.58 13.79
CA PRO A 49 11.36 24.73 14.61
C PRO A 49 12.52 23.83 14.12
N PRO A 50 13.80 24.29 14.17
CA PRO A 50 14.95 23.54 13.64
C PRO A 50 15.05 22.10 14.16
N ARG A 51 14.77 21.89 15.45
CA ARG A 51 14.75 20.55 16.08
C ARG A 51 13.79 19.55 15.39
N VAL A 52 12.69 20.03 14.81
CA VAL A 52 11.71 19.20 14.09
C VAL A 52 12.29 18.79 12.74
N LEU A 53 12.94 19.73 12.04
CA LEU A 53 13.64 19.44 10.78
C LEU A 53 14.79 18.44 11.01
N ASP A 54 15.55 18.59 12.10
CA ASP A 54 16.63 17.66 12.46
C ASP A 54 16.11 16.26 12.80
N LEU A 55 14.96 16.18 13.47
CA LEU A 55 14.33 14.91 13.80
C LEU A 55 13.78 14.22 12.54
N LEU A 56 13.07 14.97 11.68
CA LEU A 56 12.57 14.47 10.41
C LEU A 56 13.71 14.09 9.46
N GLY A 57 14.83 14.83 9.47
CA GLY A 57 16.03 14.49 8.70
C GLY A 57 16.67 13.19 9.16
N ARG A 58 16.82 12.99 10.49
CA ARG A 58 17.36 11.75 11.06
C ARG A 58 16.49 10.53 10.79
N HIS A 59 15.17 10.69 10.78
CA HIS A 59 14.22 9.59 10.56
C HIS A 59 13.62 9.57 9.13
N LYS A 60 14.19 10.33 8.18
CA LYS A 60 13.62 10.56 6.85
C LYS A 60 13.23 9.27 6.14
N ALA A 61 14.12 8.28 6.13
CA ALA A 61 13.86 7.01 5.45
C ALA A 61 12.68 6.24 6.06
N GLY A 62 12.58 6.18 7.39
CA GLY A 62 11.47 5.53 8.08
C GLY A 62 10.14 6.27 7.90
N VAL A 63 10.17 7.61 7.91
CA VAL A 63 8.99 8.45 7.65
C VAL A 63 8.53 8.30 6.19
N ILE A 64 9.45 8.28 5.22
CA ILE A 64 9.12 8.01 3.81
C ILE A 64 8.53 6.61 3.65
N ALA A 65 9.07 5.59 4.32
CA ALA A 65 8.53 4.24 4.26
C ALA A 65 7.09 4.15 4.81
N LEU A 66 6.77 4.96 5.84
CA LEU A 66 5.42 5.05 6.41
C LEU A 66 4.45 5.87 5.56
N LEU A 67 4.93 6.89 4.86
CA LEU A 67 4.11 7.80 4.06
C LEU A 67 3.97 7.37 2.60
N ARG A 68 4.86 6.49 2.12
CA ARG A 68 4.74 5.90 0.80
C ARG A 68 3.44 5.08 0.82
N PRO A 69 2.53 5.28 -0.15
CA PRO A 69 1.42 4.35 -0.33
C PRO A 69 1.96 2.93 -0.31
N ALA A 70 1.11 1.96 0.05
CA ALA A 70 1.43 0.57 -0.27
C ALA A 70 1.89 0.52 -1.73
N ASN A 71 2.77 -0.41 -2.07
CA ASN A 71 3.51 -0.42 -3.33
C ASN A 71 2.61 -0.50 -4.59
N ASP A 72 1.29 -0.50 -4.39
CA ASP A 72 0.18 -0.49 -5.34
C ASP A 72 -0.14 0.89 -5.95
N GLY A 73 0.37 1.98 -5.37
CA GLY A 73 0.12 3.34 -5.87
C GLY A 73 -1.32 3.82 -5.70
N TRP A 74 -2.12 3.13 -4.89
CA TRP A 74 -3.52 3.45 -4.62
C TRP A 74 -3.66 4.10 -3.23
N SER A 75 -4.45 5.16 -3.16
CA SER A 75 -4.89 5.74 -1.90
C SER A 75 -6.02 4.90 -1.28
N GLY A 76 -6.35 5.16 -0.01
CA GLY A 76 -7.52 4.54 0.61
C GLY A 76 -8.83 4.89 -0.09
N GLU A 77 -8.93 6.06 -0.72
CA GLU A 77 -10.10 6.46 -1.52
C GLU A 77 -10.21 5.64 -2.80
N ASP A 78 -9.08 5.36 -3.47
CA ASP A 78 -9.06 4.50 -4.67
C ASP A 78 -9.50 3.07 -4.33
N TRP A 79 -9.04 2.55 -3.19
CA TRP A 79 -9.47 1.24 -2.68
C TRP A 79 -10.97 1.21 -2.36
N LEU A 80 -11.50 2.26 -1.74
CA LEU A 80 -12.93 2.35 -1.44
C LEU A 80 -13.77 2.44 -2.72
N ALA A 81 -13.35 3.26 -3.68
CA ALA A 81 -14.03 3.37 -4.98
C ALA A 81 -14.07 2.02 -5.71
N PHE A 82 -12.98 1.26 -5.69
CA PHE A 82 -12.96 -0.08 -6.25
C PHE A 82 -13.88 -1.04 -5.50
N PHE A 83 -13.88 -1.02 -4.16
CA PHE A 83 -14.82 -1.83 -3.38
C PHE A 83 -16.28 -1.53 -3.76
N ASP A 84 -16.66 -0.24 -3.79
CA ASP A 84 -18.02 0.19 -4.13
C ASP A 84 -18.41 -0.20 -5.56
N GLU A 85 -17.48 -0.08 -6.51
CA GLU A 85 -17.68 -0.54 -7.89
C GLU A 85 -17.93 -2.05 -7.95
N ARG A 86 -17.09 -2.85 -7.27
CA ARG A 86 -17.23 -4.32 -7.24
C ARG A 86 -18.52 -4.76 -6.54
N ALA A 87 -18.92 -4.07 -5.48
CA ALA A 87 -20.18 -4.31 -4.79
C ALA A 87 -21.37 -3.96 -5.70
N GLY A 88 -21.32 -2.82 -6.38
CA GLY A 88 -22.34 -2.40 -7.34
C GLY A 88 -22.53 -3.41 -8.48
N ILE A 89 -21.44 -3.89 -9.09
CA ILE A 89 -21.51 -4.92 -10.14
C ILE A 89 -22.14 -6.21 -9.57
N ALA A 90 -21.69 -6.66 -8.40
CA ALA A 90 -22.20 -7.90 -7.80
C ALA A 90 -23.69 -7.82 -7.42
N GLU A 91 -24.16 -6.66 -6.96
CA GLU A 91 -25.56 -6.41 -6.61
C GLU A 91 -26.45 -6.25 -7.87
N PHE A 92 -26.11 -5.31 -8.75
CA PHE A 92 -27.00 -4.92 -9.84
C PHE A 92 -26.90 -5.86 -11.05
N ASP A 93 -25.68 -6.25 -11.43
CA ASP A 93 -25.48 -7.17 -12.57
C ASP A 93 -25.53 -8.63 -12.12
N GLY A 94 -25.02 -8.91 -10.91
CA GLY A 94 -24.97 -10.25 -10.33
C GLY A 94 -26.22 -10.67 -9.56
N GLY A 95 -27.12 -9.74 -9.23
CA GLY A 95 -28.37 -10.01 -8.50
C GLY A 95 -28.18 -10.45 -7.04
N LEU A 96 -27.01 -10.23 -6.45
CA LEU A 96 -26.75 -10.53 -5.05
C LEU A 96 -27.42 -9.49 -4.14
N SER A 97 -27.77 -9.90 -2.92
CA SER A 97 -28.10 -8.93 -1.87
C SER A 97 -26.90 -8.02 -1.57
N ARG A 98 -27.15 -6.82 -1.04
CA ARG A 98 -26.08 -5.88 -0.67
C ARG A 98 -25.00 -6.53 0.21
N GLU A 99 -25.39 -7.26 1.24
CA GLU A 99 -24.47 -8.01 2.12
C GLU A 99 -23.59 -8.99 1.32
N GLN A 100 -24.19 -9.83 0.47
CA GLN A 100 -23.44 -10.79 -0.34
C GLN A 100 -22.56 -10.12 -1.40
N ALA A 101 -23.01 -9.01 -1.96
CA ALA A 101 -22.28 -8.22 -2.92
C ALA A 101 -21.03 -7.59 -2.29
N GLU A 102 -21.15 -7.07 -1.07
CA GLU A 102 -20.02 -6.51 -0.32
C GLU A 102 -19.01 -7.57 0.13
N VAL A 103 -19.47 -8.76 0.56
CA VAL A 103 -18.57 -9.91 0.81
C VAL A 103 -17.78 -10.26 -0.46
N ARG A 104 -18.47 -10.32 -1.60
CA ARG A 104 -17.84 -10.59 -2.90
C ARG A 104 -16.87 -9.47 -3.31
N ALA A 105 -17.21 -8.21 -3.03
CA ALA A 105 -16.34 -7.06 -3.28
C ALA A 105 -15.09 -7.09 -2.41
N PHE A 106 -15.22 -7.49 -1.15
CA PHE A 106 -14.09 -7.69 -0.25
C PHE A 106 -13.12 -8.76 -0.77
N ASP A 107 -13.62 -9.91 -1.22
CA ASP A 107 -12.79 -10.94 -1.86
C ASP A 107 -12.06 -10.40 -3.10
N CYS A 108 -12.73 -9.56 -3.90
CA CYS A 108 -12.10 -8.90 -5.04
C CYS A 108 -10.97 -7.95 -4.58
N CYS A 109 -11.17 -7.19 -3.51
CA CYS A 109 -10.17 -6.30 -2.96
C CYS A 109 -8.94 -7.06 -2.46
N VAL A 110 -9.13 -8.21 -1.79
CA VAL A 110 -8.02 -9.06 -1.32
C VAL A 110 -7.19 -9.55 -2.51
N VAL A 111 -7.84 -10.08 -3.55
CA VAL A 111 -7.14 -10.54 -4.76
C VAL A 111 -6.39 -9.40 -5.43
N GLU A 112 -7.04 -8.24 -5.57
CA GLU A 112 -6.41 -7.10 -6.22
C GLU A 112 -5.23 -6.55 -5.42
N TRP A 113 -5.33 -6.55 -4.08
CA TRP A 113 -4.21 -6.13 -3.23
C TRP A 113 -3.02 -7.07 -3.39
N LEU A 114 -3.26 -8.39 -3.47
CA LEU A 114 -2.21 -9.37 -3.74
C LEU A 114 -1.55 -9.16 -5.11
N ASN A 115 -2.33 -8.83 -6.14
CA ASN A 115 -1.82 -8.53 -7.48
C ASN A 115 -0.91 -7.30 -7.47
N ARG A 116 -1.30 -6.24 -6.77
CA ARG A 116 -0.53 -4.98 -6.72
C ARG A 116 0.59 -4.96 -5.69
N ASN A 117 0.64 -5.95 -4.80
CA ASN A 117 1.72 -6.14 -3.84
C ASN A 117 2.45 -7.48 -4.11
N PRO A 118 3.09 -7.60 -5.28
CA PRO A 118 3.80 -8.82 -5.66
C PRO A 118 5.04 -9.01 -4.78
N VAL A 119 5.31 -10.27 -4.43
CA VAL A 119 6.58 -10.66 -3.81
C VAL A 119 7.47 -11.25 -4.88
N ARG A 120 8.71 -10.75 -4.94
CA ARG A 120 9.75 -11.28 -5.82
C ARG A 120 10.82 -11.93 -4.98
N SER A 121 11.39 -13.02 -5.49
CA SER A 121 12.49 -13.72 -4.83
C SER A 121 13.56 -14.11 -5.84
N PRO A 122 14.85 -14.16 -5.43
CA PRO A 122 15.90 -14.74 -6.26
C PRO A 122 15.53 -16.17 -6.66
N SER A 123 15.91 -16.57 -7.87
CA SER A 123 15.77 -17.96 -8.29
C SER A 123 16.59 -18.89 -7.40
N GLY A 124 16.11 -20.13 -7.25
CA GLY A 124 16.84 -21.20 -6.55
C GLY A 124 16.66 -21.26 -5.03
N ARG A 125 15.85 -20.38 -4.42
CA ARG A 125 15.45 -20.50 -3.00
C ARG A 125 13.95 -20.35 -2.81
N CYS A 126 13.39 -21.19 -1.93
CA CYS A 126 12.02 -21.07 -1.48
C CYS A 126 11.86 -19.83 -0.59
N VAL A 127 10.98 -18.90 -0.93
CA VAL A 127 10.71 -17.73 -0.08
C VAL A 127 10.01 -18.11 1.24
N GLY A 128 9.32 -19.25 1.28
CA GLY A 128 8.63 -19.74 2.48
C GLY A 128 9.56 -20.37 3.53
N CYS A 129 10.58 -21.14 3.11
CA CYS A 129 11.45 -21.87 4.04
C CYS A 129 12.96 -21.58 3.89
N GLY A 130 13.37 -20.82 2.88
CA GLY A 130 14.78 -20.52 2.56
C GLY A 130 15.57 -21.67 1.90
N GLY A 131 14.98 -22.86 1.83
CA GLY A 131 15.59 -24.06 1.24
C GLY A 131 15.75 -23.98 -0.27
N SER A 132 16.69 -24.76 -0.81
CA SER A 132 16.92 -24.90 -2.26
C SER A 132 15.94 -25.89 -2.90
N GLU A 133 16.05 -26.03 -4.22
CA GLU A 133 15.32 -27.06 -4.96
C GLU A 133 15.77 -28.48 -4.59
N HIS A 134 14.83 -29.44 -4.61
CA HIS A 134 15.09 -30.87 -4.47
C HIS A 134 14.42 -31.66 -5.61
N ALA A 135 14.97 -32.83 -5.95
CA ALA A 135 14.49 -33.65 -7.08
C ALA A 135 12.99 -33.98 -7.01
N ASN A 136 12.47 -34.24 -5.81
CA ASN A 136 11.07 -34.60 -5.56
C ASN A 136 10.22 -33.44 -5.00
N ASP A 137 10.79 -32.24 -4.88
CA ASP A 137 10.10 -31.06 -4.38
C ASP A 137 10.72 -29.82 -4.99
N LYS A 138 10.24 -29.52 -6.19
CA LYS A 138 10.76 -28.47 -7.05
C LYS A 138 10.31 -27.10 -6.60
N LEU A 139 11.10 -26.09 -6.94
CA LEU A 139 10.68 -24.71 -6.77
C LEU A 139 9.78 -24.34 -7.94
N LEU A 140 8.56 -23.92 -7.62
CA LEU A 140 7.58 -23.47 -8.60
C LEU A 140 7.48 -21.94 -8.55
N PRO A 141 7.37 -21.29 -9.72
CA PRO A 141 7.14 -19.85 -9.78
C PRO A 141 5.67 -19.55 -9.46
N PHE A 142 5.44 -18.56 -8.61
CA PHE A 142 4.14 -17.99 -8.30
C PHE A 142 4.14 -16.48 -8.57
N GLY A 143 3.00 -15.98 -9.07
CA GLY A 143 2.84 -14.60 -9.56
C GLY A 143 2.79 -14.54 -11.09
N THR A 144 2.00 -13.61 -11.61
CA THR A 144 1.73 -13.45 -13.05
C THR A 144 2.52 -12.32 -13.70
N GLU A 145 3.29 -11.55 -12.93
CA GLU A 145 4.02 -10.39 -13.44
C GLU A 145 5.26 -10.77 -14.26
N PRO A 146 5.54 -10.07 -15.37
CA PRO A 146 6.78 -10.24 -16.15
C PRO A 146 8.06 -9.89 -15.38
N THR A 147 7.92 -9.13 -14.29
CA THR A 147 9.00 -8.49 -13.53
C THR A 147 9.62 -9.40 -12.46
N GLY A 148 9.05 -10.59 -12.24
CA GLY A 148 9.64 -11.64 -11.40
C GLY A 148 8.60 -12.49 -10.65
N HIS A 149 9.05 -13.66 -10.19
CA HIS A 149 8.22 -14.63 -9.46
C HIS A 149 8.66 -14.78 -7.99
N ALA A 150 7.71 -15.20 -7.16
CA ALA A 150 8.00 -15.85 -5.88
C ALA A 150 8.26 -17.33 -6.15
N TRP A 151 9.43 -17.83 -5.75
CA TRP A 151 9.79 -19.24 -5.88
C TRP A 151 9.45 -19.96 -4.58
N LEU A 152 8.63 -21.01 -4.68
CA LEU A 152 8.14 -21.77 -3.52
C LEU A 152 8.15 -23.27 -3.80
N HIS A 153 8.43 -24.07 -2.78
CA HIS A 153 8.00 -25.47 -2.79
C HIS A 153 6.48 -25.53 -2.77
N SER A 154 5.90 -26.53 -3.45
CA SER A 154 4.44 -26.72 -3.45
C SER A 154 3.89 -26.85 -2.02
N ARG A 155 4.59 -27.55 -1.13
CA ARG A 155 4.21 -27.69 0.28
C ARG A 155 4.27 -26.38 1.08
N CYS A 156 5.11 -25.42 0.67
CA CYS A 156 5.27 -24.14 1.37
C CYS A 156 4.21 -23.12 0.94
N TRP A 157 3.56 -23.34 -0.20
CA TRP A 157 2.58 -22.42 -0.76
C TRP A 157 1.38 -22.15 0.17
N PRO A 158 0.71 -23.13 0.80
CA PRO A 158 -0.48 -22.85 1.60
C PRO A 158 -0.22 -21.88 2.77
N ALA A 159 0.86 -22.13 3.54
CA ALA A 159 1.23 -21.28 4.66
C ALA A 159 1.66 -19.88 4.21
N TRP A 160 2.43 -19.81 3.13
CA TRP A 160 2.86 -18.54 2.55
C TRP A 160 1.68 -17.72 2.01
N HIS A 161 0.77 -18.36 1.28
CA HIS A 161 -0.43 -17.71 0.73
C HIS A 161 -1.36 -17.22 1.83
N ALA A 162 -1.57 -18.01 2.89
CA ALA A 162 -2.37 -17.59 4.04
C ALA A 162 -1.78 -16.36 4.74
N ALA A 163 -0.45 -16.29 4.90
CA ALA A 163 0.21 -15.11 5.45
C ALA A 163 0.01 -13.89 4.54
N ARG A 164 0.16 -14.05 3.21
CA ARG A 164 -0.10 -12.98 2.24
C ARG A 164 -1.56 -12.50 2.25
N GLN A 165 -2.53 -13.41 2.39
CA GLN A 165 -3.93 -13.05 2.55
C GLN A 165 -4.19 -12.28 3.84
N ALA A 166 -3.57 -12.68 4.95
CA ALA A 166 -3.69 -11.97 6.22
C ALA A 166 -3.12 -10.54 6.14
N GLU A 167 -1.99 -10.36 5.45
CA GLU A 167 -1.41 -9.03 5.18
C GLU A 167 -2.36 -8.17 4.34
N ALA A 168 -2.98 -8.74 3.30
CA ALA A 168 -3.96 -8.05 2.46
C ALA A 168 -5.17 -7.56 3.28
N ILE A 169 -5.73 -8.45 4.10
CA ILE A 169 -6.86 -8.15 4.97
C ILE A 169 -6.50 -7.04 5.96
N ALA A 170 -5.31 -7.10 6.58
CA ALA A 170 -4.85 -6.08 7.50
C ALA A 170 -4.68 -4.70 6.83
N ALA A 171 -4.16 -4.67 5.60
CA ALA A 171 -4.00 -3.44 4.84
C ALA A 171 -5.35 -2.81 4.46
N LEU A 172 -6.31 -3.62 3.99
CA LEU A 172 -7.66 -3.17 3.65
C LEU A 172 -8.41 -2.65 4.89
N ALA A 173 -8.28 -3.34 6.02
CA ALA A 173 -8.87 -2.90 7.28
C ALA A 173 -8.34 -1.53 7.72
N ALA A 174 -7.04 -1.26 7.52
CA ALA A 174 -6.44 0.04 7.82
C ALA A 174 -7.00 1.18 6.93
N MET A 175 -7.61 0.84 5.78
CA MET A 175 -8.29 1.78 4.87
C MET A 175 -9.80 1.87 5.15
N GLY A 176 -10.31 1.18 6.17
CA GLY A 176 -11.73 1.15 6.51
C GLY A 176 -12.56 0.20 5.65
N ILE A 177 -11.92 -0.74 4.95
CA ILE A 177 -12.57 -1.83 4.20
C ILE A 177 -12.40 -3.10 5.02
N ASP A 178 -13.42 -3.43 5.81
CA ASP A 178 -13.44 -4.64 6.64
C ASP A 178 -14.63 -5.54 6.30
N GLN A 179 -14.57 -6.79 6.74
CA GLN A 179 -15.69 -7.74 6.62
C GLN A 179 -16.85 -7.41 7.59
N LEU A 180 -16.75 -6.34 8.39
CA LEU A 180 -17.79 -5.97 9.36
C LEU A 180 -18.74 -4.92 8.81
N ARG A 181 -18.31 -4.10 7.83
CA ARG A 181 -19.21 -3.27 7.00
C ARG A 181 -20.26 -4.09 6.27
N THR A 182 -19.95 -5.34 5.94
CA THR A 182 -20.88 -6.26 5.26
C THR A 182 -22.00 -6.78 6.17
N ASN A 183 -21.99 -6.44 7.46
CA ASN A 183 -22.97 -6.90 8.45
C ASN A 183 -23.82 -5.75 9.06
N GLN A 184 -23.77 -4.53 8.51
CA GLN A 184 -24.55 -3.38 9.00
C GLN A 184 -25.69 -2.96 8.07
#